data_AF-A0A2D5IQD6-F1
#
_entry.id   AF-A0A2D5IQD6-F1
#
_cell.length_a   1.000
_cell.length_b   1.000
_cell.length_c   1.000
_cell.angle_alpha   90.00
_cell.angle_beta   90.00
_cell.angle_gamma   90.00
#
_symmetry.space_group_name_H-M   'P 1'
#
loop_
_entity.id
_entity.type
_entity.pdbx_description
1 polymer ?
#
loop_
_entity_poly.entity_id
_entity_poly.type
_entity_poly.pdbx_seq_one_letter_code
_entity_poly.pdbx_strand_id
1 'polypeptide(L)'
;MLQGATSRICSECGRGFDPDDPRTTARVGNRGFRRGLIRICSVLHWAFLIFAFAVTLYSFVGGHWILVGMLVVCSLPLVLLQFTLLALPIQPISMRRRVLGYLVPLVVVSIPFTDWPLRANFMIHRNALQAIADRAYAGETFPR
;
A
#
# COMPACT_ATOMS: atom_id res chain seq x y z
N MET A 1 12.60 -9.61 30.44
CA MET A 1 13.98 -9.08 30.56
C MET A 1 13.90 -7.56 30.62
N LEU A 2 13.99 -7.03 31.84
CA LEU A 2 14.22 -5.61 32.12
C LEU A 2 15.57 -5.18 31.53
N GLN A 3 15.71 -3.93 31.10
CA GLN A 3 17.00 -3.40 30.69
C GLN A 3 17.44 -2.22 31.54
N GLY A 4 18.74 -2.20 31.78
CA GLY A 4 19.40 -1.22 32.64
C GLY A 4 19.69 -1.73 34.04
N ALA A 5 18.96 -2.74 34.53
CA ALA A 5 19.25 -3.38 35.80
C ALA A 5 19.90 -4.76 35.56
N THR A 6 21.20 -4.88 35.82
CA THR A 6 21.88 -6.18 35.96
C THR A 6 21.44 -6.94 37.21
N SER A 7 20.70 -6.29 38.11
CA SER A 7 20.12 -6.89 39.32
C SER A 7 18.65 -7.29 39.11
N ARG A 8 18.29 -8.49 39.57
CA ARG A 8 16.88 -8.97 39.63
C ARG A 8 16.04 -8.24 40.69
N ILE A 9 16.67 -7.32 41.42
CA ILE A 9 16.15 -6.69 42.64
C ILE A 9 16.48 -5.19 42.58
N CYS A 10 15.52 -4.36 42.97
CA CYS A 10 15.66 -2.92 43.16
C CYS A 10 16.71 -2.60 44.24
N SER A 11 17.75 -1.82 43.92
CA SER A 11 18.82 -1.49 44.88
C SER A 11 18.39 -0.57 46.02
N GLU A 12 17.32 0.21 45.84
CA GLU A 12 16.81 1.11 46.88
C GLU A 12 15.77 0.44 47.79
N CYS A 13 15.03 -0.53 47.25
CA CYS A 13 13.81 -1.03 47.86
C CYS A 13 13.76 -2.55 48.05
N GLY A 14 14.75 -3.30 47.53
CA GLY A 14 14.90 -4.74 47.78
C GLY A 14 13.83 -5.64 47.17
N ARG A 15 12.83 -5.09 46.46
CA ARG A 15 11.79 -5.88 45.80
C ARG A 15 12.28 -6.47 44.48
N GLY A 16 11.92 -7.73 44.25
CA GLY A 16 12.14 -8.41 42.97
C GLY A 16 11.29 -7.77 41.88
N PHE A 17 11.87 -7.59 40.70
CA PHE A 17 11.11 -7.12 39.56
C PHE A 17 10.19 -8.22 39.04
N ASP A 18 8.90 -7.92 38.95
CA ASP A 18 7.91 -8.84 38.38
C ASP A 18 8.18 -9.03 36.88
N PRO A 19 8.47 -10.27 36.42
CA PRO A 19 8.74 -10.57 35.01
C PRO A 19 7.52 -10.40 34.10
N ASP A 20 6.31 -10.38 34.66
CA ASP A 20 5.06 -10.23 33.91
C ASP A 20 4.52 -8.79 33.94
N ASP A 21 5.18 -7.87 34.66
CA ASP A 21 4.82 -6.46 34.66
C ASP A 21 5.41 -5.76 33.40
N PRO A 22 4.56 -5.31 32.45
CA PRO A 22 5.00 -4.64 31.22
C PRO A 22 5.65 -3.27 31.49
N ARG A 23 5.47 -2.69 32.68
CA ARG A 23 6.07 -1.40 33.06
C ARG A 23 7.55 -1.54 33.44
N THR A 24 7.99 -2.74 33.84
CA THR A 24 9.36 -2.99 34.28
C THR A 24 10.18 -3.70 33.18
N THR A 25 9.54 -4.48 32.32
CA THR A 25 10.18 -5.32 31.29
C THR A 25 10.40 -4.65 29.92
N ALA A 26 10.48 -3.31 29.86
CA ALA A 26 10.62 -2.59 28.60
C ALA A 26 11.96 -2.90 27.89
N ARG A 27 11.90 -3.70 26.82
CA ARG A 27 12.98 -3.93 25.85
C ARG A 27 13.35 -2.62 25.08
N VAL A 28 14.36 -1.79 25.46
CA VAL A 28 15.58 -1.40 24.68
C VAL A 28 15.89 -2.42 23.56
N GLY A 29 14.96 -2.54 22.63
CA GLY A 29 15.10 -3.24 21.37
C GLY A 29 15.25 -2.18 20.31
N ASN A 30 16.47 -1.70 20.14
CA ASN A 30 16.97 -1.15 18.90
C ASN A 30 16.15 0.04 18.30
N ARG A 31 16.23 1.22 18.92
CA ARG A 31 15.67 2.49 18.38
C ARG A 31 16.11 2.77 16.94
N GLY A 32 17.27 2.26 16.51
CA GLY A 32 17.74 2.34 15.12
C GLY A 32 16.91 1.47 14.19
N PHE A 33 16.75 0.19 14.51
CA PHE A 33 15.92 -0.74 13.74
C PHE A 33 14.46 -0.30 13.65
N ARG A 34 13.86 0.17 14.75
CA ARG A 34 12.48 0.69 14.76
C ARG A 34 12.31 1.91 13.86
N ARG A 35 13.28 2.85 13.87
CA ARG A 35 13.29 4.00 12.96
C ARG A 35 13.47 3.58 11.51
N GLY A 36 14.33 2.60 11.24
CA GLY A 36 14.52 2.01 9.92
C GLY A 36 13.23 1.40 9.38
N LEU A 37 12.55 0.58 10.18
CA LEU A 37 11.29 -0.07 9.80
C LEU A 37 10.19 0.95 9.45
N ILE A 38 10.06 2.02 10.25
CA ILE A 38 9.08 3.08 10.00
C ILE A 38 9.42 3.82 8.69
N ARG A 39 10.70 4.09 8.44
CA ARG A 39 11.14 4.77 7.21
C ARG A 39 10.87 3.90 5.98
N ILE A 40 11.22 2.61 6.04
CA ILE A 40 10.96 1.64 4.96
C ILE A 40 9.46 1.55 4.68
N CYS A 41 8.63 1.43 5.72
CA CYS A 41 7.18 1.38 5.58
C CYS A 41 6.60 2.66 4.94
N SER A 42 7.14 3.84 5.29
CA SER A 42 6.72 5.11 4.70
C SER A 42 7.14 5.22 3.24
N VAL A 43 8.36 4.80 2.90
CA VAL A 43 8.88 4.82 1.52
C VAL A 43 8.09 3.86 0.65
N LEU A 44 7.86 2.63 1.11
CA LEU A 44 7.03 1.63 0.42
C LEU A 44 5.62 2.17 0.18
N HIS A 45 5.01 2.82 1.17
CA HIS A 45 3.66 3.38 1.00
C HIS A 45 3.59 4.42 -0.13
N TRP A 46 4.54 5.38 -0.15
CA TRP A 46 4.61 6.38 -1.23
C TRP A 46 4.94 5.75 -2.58
N ALA A 47 5.86 4.79 -2.62
CA ALA A 47 6.19 4.06 -3.83
C ALA A 47 4.97 3.33 -4.41
N PHE A 48 4.17 2.67 -3.55
CA PHE A 48 2.94 2.02 -3.96
C PHE A 48 1.87 2.99 -4.44
N LEU A 49 1.73 4.16 -3.82
CA LEU A 49 0.82 5.20 -4.30
C LEU A 49 1.20 5.71 -5.69
N ILE A 50 2.48 6.00 -5.92
CA ILE A 50 2.99 6.45 -7.22
C ILE A 50 2.79 5.35 -8.26
N PHE A 51 3.12 4.11 -7.91
CA PHE A 51 2.92 2.95 -8.77
C PHE A 51 1.45 2.74 -9.13
N ALA A 52 0.55 2.84 -8.15
CA ALA A 52 -0.90 2.75 -8.37
C ALA A 52 -1.39 3.81 -9.35
N PHE A 53 -0.94 5.04 -9.16
CA PHE A 53 -1.29 6.16 -10.03
C PHE A 53 -0.77 5.94 -11.45
N ALA A 54 0.49 5.54 -11.60
CA ALA A 54 1.11 5.27 -12.90
C ALA A 54 0.41 4.13 -13.65
N VAL A 55 0.12 3.01 -12.98
CA VAL A 55 -0.59 1.87 -13.58
C VAL A 55 -2.00 2.27 -13.98
N THR A 56 -2.72 3.02 -13.13
CA THR A 56 -4.07 3.49 -13.44
C THR A 56 -4.07 4.39 -14.67
N LEU A 57 -3.13 5.33 -14.74
CA LEU A 57 -3.00 6.27 -15.86
C LEU A 57 -2.61 5.53 -17.16
N TYR A 58 -1.69 4.56 -17.08
CA TYR A 58 -1.31 3.72 -18.21
C TYR A 58 -2.50 2.89 -18.73
N SER A 59 -3.27 2.26 -17.84
CA SER A 59 -4.50 1.54 -18.20
C SER A 59 -5.56 2.49 -18.79
N PHE A 60 -5.66 3.72 -18.29
CA PHE A 60 -6.61 4.71 -18.79
C PHE A 60 -6.33 5.11 -20.25
N VAL A 61 -5.05 5.22 -20.64
CA VAL A 61 -4.62 5.54 -22.01
C VAL A 61 -4.78 4.34 -22.98
N GLY A 62 -5.19 3.17 -22.49
CA GLY A 62 -5.32 1.96 -23.31
C GLY A 62 -3.99 1.20 -23.46
N GLY A 63 -3.11 1.30 -22.46
CA GLY A 63 -1.87 0.54 -22.41
C GLY A 63 -2.06 -0.98 -22.50
N HIS A 64 -0.99 -1.70 -22.83
CA HIS A 64 -1.05 -3.15 -23.02
C HIS A 64 -1.37 -3.88 -21.71
N TRP A 65 -2.48 -4.62 -21.69
CA TRP A 65 -2.97 -5.37 -20.54
C TRP A 65 -1.96 -6.38 -19.98
N ILE A 66 -1.20 -7.05 -20.85
CA ILE A 66 -0.17 -8.01 -20.45
C ILE A 66 0.91 -7.33 -19.60
N LEU A 67 1.31 -6.13 -19.98
CA LEU A 67 2.35 -5.38 -19.27
C LEU A 67 1.85 -4.93 -17.89
N VAL A 68 0.59 -4.50 -17.80
CA VAL A 68 -0.06 -4.21 -16.51
C VAL A 68 -0.09 -5.43 -15.60
N GLY A 69 -0.52 -6.59 -16.14
CA GLY A 69 -0.53 -7.84 -15.40
C GLY A 69 0.85 -8.24 -14.89
N MET A 70 1.88 -8.18 -15.75
CA MET A 70 3.26 -8.48 -15.37
C MET A 70 3.77 -7.54 -14.27
N LEU A 71 3.54 -6.24 -14.38
CA LEU A 71 3.94 -5.25 -13.36
C LEU A 71 3.28 -5.55 -12.01
N VAL A 72 1.99 -5.86 -11.99
CA VAL A 72 1.26 -6.20 -10.77
C VAL A 72 1.80 -7.49 -10.16
N VAL A 73 2.03 -8.54 -10.95
CA VAL A 73 2.60 -9.81 -10.48
C VAL A 73 4.01 -9.60 -9.91
N CYS A 74 4.86 -8.84 -10.60
CA CYS A 74 6.20 -8.49 -10.11
C CYS A 74 6.15 -7.67 -8.81
N SER A 75 5.08 -6.91 -8.57
CA SER A 75 4.91 -6.13 -7.35
C SER A 75 4.38 -6.94 -6.15
N LEU A 76 3.83 -8.14 -6.36
CA LEU A 76 3.24 -8.97 -5.30
C LEU A 76 4.18 -9.22 -4.10
N PRO A 77 5.48 -9.55 -4.27
CA PRO A 77 6.36 -9.75 -3.12
C PRO A 77 6.51 -8.49 -2.27
N LEU A 78 6.56 -7.32 -2.91
CA LEU A 78 6.62 -6.03 -2.22
C LEU A 78 5.30 -5.72 -1.51
N VAL A 79 4.17 -6.10 -2.11
CA VAL A 79 2.84 -5.95 -1.49
C VAL A 79 2.78 -6.82 -0.24
N LEU A 80 3.13 -8.11 -0.33
CA LEU A 80 3.16 -9.02 0.80
C LEU A 80 4.09 -8.52 1.92
N LEU A 81 5.26 -7.99 1.56
CA LEU A 81 6.16 -7.35 2.51
C LEU A 81 5.47 -6.17 3.22
N GLN A 82 4.80 -5.29 2.48
CA GLN A 82 4.05 -4.16 3.04
C GLN A 82 2.93 -4.63 3.98
N PHE A 83 2.16 -5.66 3.61
CA PHE A 83 1.11 -6.22 4.44
C PHE A 83 1.68 -6.77 5.77
N THR A 84 2.80 -7.49 5.68
CA THR A 84 3.49 -8.06 6.84
C THR A 84 4.04 -6.97 7.76
N LEU A 85 4.60 -5.90 7.18
CA LEU A 85 5.10 -4.74 7.92
C LEU A 85 3.98 -3.98 8.65
N LEU A 86 2.80 -3.83 8.03
CA LEU A 86 1.65 -3.18 8.64
C LEU A 86 0.96 -4.03 9.72
N ALA A 87 1.03 -5.37 9.60
CA ALA A 87 0.45 -6.29 10.56
C ALA A 87 1.22 -6.29 11.90
N LEU A 88 2.48 -5.86 11.90
CA LEU A 88 3.30 -5.78 13.10
C LEU A 88 2.76 -4.70 14.08
N PRO A 89 2.35 -5.07 15.31
CA PRO A 89 1.78 -4.13 16.28
C PRO A 89 2.81 -3.13 16.85
N ILE A 90 4.09 -3.30 16.53
CA ILE A 90 5.22 -2.47 17.00
C ILE A 90 5.19 -1.02 16.45
N GLN A 91 4.47 -0.80 15.35
CA GLN A 91 4.44 0.50 14.67
C GLN A 91 3.33 1.41 15.22
N PRO A 92 3.65 2.62 15.73
CA PRO A 92 2.67 3.59 16.24
C PRO A 92 1.99 4.32 15.07
N ILE A 93 1.21 3.58 14.27
CA ILE A 93 0.50 4.10 13.10
C ILE A 93 -0.98 4.20 13.44
N SER A 94 -1.61 5.32 13.08
CA SER A 94 -3.06 5.50 13.24
C SER A 94 -3.83 4.48 12.41
N MET A 95 -4.97 4.01 12.93
CA MET A 95 -5.77 2.98 12.28
C MET A 95 -6.18 3.37 10.85
N ARG A 96 -6.47 4.67 10.62
CA ARG A 96 -6.76 5.22 9.28
C ARG A 96 -5.61 4.99 8.29
N ARG A 97 -4.36 5.22 8.71
CA ARG A 97 -3.18 5.02 7.85
C ARG A 97 -2.90 3.55 7.60
N ARG A 98 -3.15 2.67 8.58
CA ARG A 98 -3.07 1.21 8.38
C ARG A 98 -4.08 0.74 7.34
N VAL A 99 -5.33 1.18 7.46
CA VAL A 99 -6.39 0.84 6.49
C VAL A 99 -6.04 1.34 5.09
N LEU A 100 -5.60 2.60 4.95
CA LEU A 100 -5.12 3.13 3.66
C LEU A 100 -3.94 2.33 3.11
N GLY A 101 -2.99 1.95 3.95
CA GLY A 101 -1.83 1.15 3.53
C GLY A 101 -2.19 -0.26 3.05
N TYR A 102 -3.34 -0.81 3.46
CA TYR A 102 -3.88 -2.06 2.92
C TYR A 102 -4.74 -1.84 1.67
N LEU A 103 -5.56 -0.79 1.65
CA LEU A 103 -6.45 -0.48 0.53
C LEU A 103 -5.68 -0.15 -0.75
N VAL A 104 -4.62 0.66 -0.67
CA VAL A 104 -3.84 1.08 -1.85
C VAL A 104 -3.33 -0.12 -2.66
N PRO A 105 -2.56 -1.07 -2.09
CA PRO A 105 -2.09 -2.22 -2.86
C PRO A 105 -3.24 -3.15 -3.30
N LEU A 106 -4.33 -3.24 -2.55
CA LEU A 106 -5.53 -3.99 -2.97
C LEU A 106 -6.14 -3.41 -4.25
N VAL A 107 -6.27 -2.08 -4.34
CA VAL A 107 -6.77 -1.39 -5.53
C VAL A 107 -5.84 -1.62 -6.71
N VAL A 108 -4.51 -1.61 -6.50
CA VAL A 108 -3.55 -1.91 -7.57
C VAL A 108 -3.71 -3.32 -8.10
N VAL A 109 -3.81 -4.29 -7.19
CA VAL A 109 -4.00 -5.70 -7.55
C VAL A 109 -5.33 -5.88 -8.29
N SER A 110 -6.39 -5.13 -7.96
CA SER A 110 -7.69 -5.29 -8.62
C SER A 110 -7.73 -4.79 -10.06
N ILE A 111 -6.83 -3.88 -10.48
CA ILE A 111 -6.80 -3.30 -11.84
C ILE A 111 -6.82 -4.39 -12.94
N PRO A 112 -5.87 -5.34 -12.99
CA PRO A 112 -5.82 -6.35 -14.05
C PRO A 112 -6.95 -7.39 -13.98
N PHE A 113 -7.71 -7.49 -12.88
CA PHE A 113 -8.81 -8.48 -12.77
C PHE A 113 -10.19 -7.90 -13.03
N THR A 114 -10.38 -6.58 -12.91
CA THR A 114 -11.71 -5.95 -12.99
C THR A 114 -11.84 -4.96 -14.14
N ASP A 115 -10.75 -4.59 -14.80
CA ASP A 115 -10.69 -3.66 -15.95
C ASP A 115 -11.42 -2.32 -15.70
N TRP A 116 -11.60 -1.96 -14.42
CA TRP A 116 -12.38 -0.80 -14.02
C TRP A 116 -11.86 0.53 -14.59
N PRO A 117 -10.53 0.78 -14.77
CA PRO A 117 -10.06 2.03 -15.33
C PRO A 117 -10.48 2.20 -16.79
N LEU A 118 -10.49 1.11 -17.55
CA LEU A 118 -10.94 1.14 -18.95
C LEU A 118 -12.44 1.38 -19.02
N ARG A 119 -13.23 0.73 -18.16
CA ARG A 119 -14.68 0.96 -18.08
C ARG A 119 -14.99 2.42 -17.70
N ALA A 120 -14.26 2.99 -16.76
CA ALA A 120 -14.39 4.40 -16.39
C ALA A 120 -14.05 5.32 -17.57
N ASN A 121 -12.95 5.04 -18.27
CA ASN A 121 -12.57 5.81 -19.46
C ASN A 121 -13.67 5.77 -20.55
N PHE A 122 -14.24 4.58 -20.80
CA PHE A 122 -15.33 4.40 -21.75
C PHE A 122 -16.59 5.17 -21.33
N MET A 123 -16.97 5.14 -20.05
CA MET A 123 -18.12 5.90 -19.54
C MET A 123 -17.93 7.41 -19.72
N ILE A 124 -16.73 7.93 -19.50
CA ILE A 124 -16.41 9.35 -19.69
C ILE A 124 -16.52 9.74 -21.18
N HIS A 125 -16.03 8.90 -22.08
CA HIS A 125 -16.00 9.18 -23.51
C HIS A 125 -17.25 8.71 -24.27
N ARG A 126 -18.24 8.12 -23.58
CA ARG A 126 -19.42 7.51 -24.19
C ARG A 126 -20.18 8.46 -25.10
N ASN A 127 -20.41 9.70 -24.65
CA ASN A 127 -21.17 10.69 -25.42
C ASN A 127 -20.44 11.09 -26.70
N ALA A 128 -19.11 11.23 -26.65
CA ALA A 128 -18.29 11.54 -27.82
C ALA A 128 -18.28 10.37 -28.82
N LEU A 129 -18.16 9.14 -28.32
CA LEU A 129 -18.22 7.93 -29.15
C LEU A 129 -19.60 7.76 -29.81
N GLN A 130 -20.68 8.04 -29.10
CA GLN A 130 -22.02 8.03 -29.67
C GLN A 130 -22.19 9.09 -30.75
N ALA A 131 -21.72 10.32 -30.52
CA ALA A 131 -21.77 11.37 -31.54
C ALA A 131 -20.99 11.01 -32.81
N ILE A 132 -19.84 10.33 -32.67
CA ILE A 132 -19.06 9.83 -33.82
C ILE A 132 -19.81 8.68 -34.52
N ALA A 133 -20.41 7.77 -33.76
CA ALA A 133 -21.20 6.67 -34.30
C ALA A 133 -22.42 7.19 -35.07
N ASP A 134 -23.14 8.16 -34.53
CA ASP A 134 -24.31 8.76 -35.17
C ASP A 134 -23.93 9.45 -36.50
N ARG A 135 -22.78 10.14 -36.55
CA ARG A 135 -22.24 10.72 -37.80
C ARG A 135 -21.86 9.65 -38.82
N ALA A 136 -21.24 8.56 -38.38
CA ALA A 136 -20.91 7.44 -39.26
C ALA A 136 -22.17 6.74 -39.80
N TYR A 137 -23.21 6.58 -38.97
CA TYR A 137 -24.53 6.07 -39.40
C TYR A 137 -25.26 7.03 -40.35
N ALA A 138 -25.06 8.33 -40.20
CA ALA A 138 -25.57 9.35 -41.13
C ALA A 138 -24.79 9.38 -42.47
N GLY A 139 -23.76 8.55 -42.62
CA GLY A 139 -22.96 8.45 -43.86
C GLY A 139 -21.91 9.54 -44.01
N GLU A 140 -21.60 10.30 -42.95
CA GLU A 140 -20.51 11.29 -42.98
C GLU A 140 -19.16 10.57 -43.00
N THR A 141 -18.46 10.63 -44.13
CA THR A 141 -17.09 10.12 -44.24
C THR A 141 -16.11 11.13 -43.66
N PHE A 142 -15.36 10.73 -42.63
CA PHE A 142 -14.28 11.56 -42.10
C PHE A 142 -13.20 11.76 -43.18
N PRO A 143 -12.78 13.01 -43.47
CA PRO A 143 -11.64 13.24 -44.35
C PRO A 143 -10.39 12.60 -43.73
N ARG A 144 -9.66 11.85 -44.57
CA ARG A 144 -8.38 11.21 -44.20
C ARG A 144 -7.31 12.22 -43.82
#